data_AF-A0A1D3KAC2-F1
#
_entry.id   AF-A0A1D3KAC2-F1
#
_cell.length_a   1.000
_cell.length_b   1.000
_cell.length_c   1.000
_cell.angle_alpha   90.00
_cell.angle_beta   90.00
_cell.angle_gamma   90.00
#
_symmetry.space_group_name_H-M   'P 1'
#
loop_
_entity.id
_entity.type
_entity.pdbx_description
1 polymer ?
#
loop_
_entity_poly.entity_id
_entity_poly.type
_entity_poly.pdbx_seq_one_letter_code
_entity_poly.pdbx_strand_id
1 'polypeptide(L)'
;MVTGIQPACASTSTFWDQPRRLWMKREVRRGVWEEVNEIYHQNGRLQWSGYERICRILRDVHTGTAVQMTHTLLDILCGIQGWFSMHGIHLPIIVTSGYRSEKTNEDAGGVRDSAHLRGGACDLYVEGVPVE
;
A
#
# COMPACT_ATOMS: atom_id res chain seq x y z
N MET A 1 -28.75 26.76 -41.29
CA MET A 1 -27.67 26.76 -40.29
C MET A 1 -28.06 25.77 -39.20
N VAL A 2 -27.38 24.62 -39.12
CA VAL A 2 -27.66 23.59 -38.10
C VAL A 2 -26.67 23.80 -36.97
N THR A 3 -27.14 24.31 -35.84
CA THR A 3 -26.37 24.39 -34.60
C THR A 3 -26.27 22.98 -34.00
N GLY A 4 -25.12 22.32 -34.24
CA GLY A 4 -24.79 21.08 -33.57
C GLY A 4 -24.50 21.32 -32.10
N ILE A 5 -25.31 20.75 -31.22
CA ILE A 5 -24.96 20.62 -29.80
C ILE A 5 -23.93 19.50 -29.72
N GLN A 6 -22.67 19.87 -29.48
CA GLN A 6 -21.63 18.90 -29.11
C GLN A 6 -21.99 18.34 -27.72
N PRO A 7 -22.03 17.01 -27.54
CA PRO A 7 -22.20 16.46 -26.20
C PRO A 7 -20.93 16.77 -25.41
N ALA A 8 -21.09 17.40 -24.24
CA ALA A 8 -20.00 17.54 -23.29
C ALA A 8 -19.62 16.13 -22.82
N CYS A 9 -18.42 15.66 -23.19
CA CYS A 9 -17.87 14.45 -22.61
C CYS A 9 -17.67 14.69 -21.11
N ALA A 10 -18.56 14.14 -20.29
CA ALA A 10 -18.34 14.08 -18.86
C ALA A 10 -17.06 13.24 -18.63
N SER A 11 -15.99 13.86 -18.13
CA SER A 11 -14.81 13.13 -17.69
C SER A 11 -15.19 12.29 -16.49
N THR A 12 -15.47 11.00 -16.70
CA THR A 12 -15.73 10.05 -15.62
C THR A 12 -14.44 9.79 -14.87
N SER A 13 -14.26 10.46 -13.72
CA SER A 13 -13.17 10.16 -12.79
C SER A 13 -13.30 8.72 -12.32
N THR A 14 -12.23 7.95 -12.49
CA THR A 14 -12.06 6.59 -11.98
C THR A 14 -11.46 6.63 -10.57
N PHE A 15 -11.46 5.48 -9.90
CA PHE A 15 -10.77 5.29 -8.62
C PHE A 15 -9.30 5.76 -8.66
N TRP A 16 -8.61 5.53 -9.77
CA TRP A 16 -7.18 5.82 -9.91
C TRP A 16 -6.84 7.28 -10.21
N ASP A 17 -7.84 8.10 -10.52
CA ASP A 17 -7.69 9.55 -10.71
C ASP A 17 -7.68 10.31 -9.38
N GLN A 18 -8.11 9.64 -8.30
CA GLN A 18 -8.07 10.19 -6.95
C GLN A 18 -6.66 10.11 -6.35
N PRO A 19 -6.34 10.95 -5.33
CA PRO A 19 -5.08 10.81 -4.60
C PRO A 19 -4.98 9.43 -3.97
N ARG A 20 -3.95 8.67 -4.34
CA ARG A 20 -3.74 7.30 -3.86
C ARG A 20 -3.13 7.35 -2.47
N ARG A 21 -3.91 6.90 -1.50
CA ARG A 21 -3.62 6.95 -0.07
C ARG A 21 -3.53 5.54 0.47
N LEU A 22 -2.58 5.32 1.37
CA LEU A 22 -2.48 4.09 2.16
C LEU A 22 -2.61 4.41 3.63
N TRP A 23 -3.51 3.69 4.30
CA TRP A 23 -3.67 3.67 5.74
C TRP A 23 -3.26 2.29 6.27
N MET A 24 -2.11 2.24 6.94
CA MET A 24 -1.51 1.00 7.41
C MET A 24 -1.05 1.13 8.86
N LYS A 25 -1.11 0.02 9.59
CA LYS A 25 -0.52 -0.13 10.93
C LYS A 25 0.44 -1.31 10.95
N ARG A 26 1.49 -1.19 11.75
CA ARG A 26 2.51 -2.23 11.92
C ARG A 26 2.91 -2.35 13.38
N GLU A 27 2.84 -3.55 13.92
CA GLU A 27 3.48 -3.86 15.19
C GLU A 27 5.00 -3.97 14.96
N VAL A 28 5.76 -3.10 15.62
CA VAL A 28 7.22 -3.02 15.48
C VAL A 28 7.95 -3.68 16.63
N ARG A 29 7.28 -3.79 17.78
CA ARG A 29 7.65 -4.58 18.95
C ARG A 29 6.35 -4.99 19.63
N ARG A 30 6.37 -6.03 20.47
CA ARG A 30 5.18 -6.51 21.17
C ARG A 30 4.44 -5.37 21.91
N GLY A 31 3.21 -5.10 21.50
CA GLY A 31 2.35 -4.02 22.02
C GLY A 31 2.67 -2.61 21.51
N VAL A 32 3.70 -2.44 20.69
CA VAL A 32 4.14 -1.15 20.15
C VAL A 32 3.84 -1.07 18.66
N TRP A 33 2.96 -0.12 18.32
CA TRP A 33 2.43 0.04 16.98
C TRP A 33 2.90 1.35 16.35
N GLU A 34 3.24 1.27 15.07
CA GLU A 34 3.39 2.42 14.18
C GLU A 34 2.21 2.49 13.22
N GLU A 35 1.94 3.69 12.72
CA GLU A 35 0.82 3.96 11.82
C GLU A 35 1.20 5.01 10.77
N VAL A 36 0.72 4.81 9.55
CA VAL A 36 0.83 5.76 8.44
C VAL A 36 -0.53 5.89 7.77
N ASN A 37 -0.91 7.12 7.44
CA ASN A 37 -2.11 7.41 6.65
C ASN A 37 -1.78 8.56 5.69
N GLU A 38 -1.19 8.22 4.55
CA GLU A 38 -0.54 9.20 3.67
C GLU A 38 -0.86 8.96 2.19
N ILE A 39 -0.83 10.04 1.42
CA ILE A 39 -0.91 9.98 -0.04
C ILE A 39 0.50 9.72 -0.58
N TYR A 40 0.68 8.69 -1.42
CA TYR A 40 1.96 8.40 -2.07
C TYR A 40 1.97 8.77 -3.55
N HIS A 41 0.81 8.95 -4.18
CA HIS A 41 0.69 9.29 -5.59
C HIS A 41 -0.53 10.19 -5.81
N GLN A 42 -0.31 11.34 -6.46
CA GLN A 42 -1.37 12.28 -6.83
C GLN A 42 -0.97 13.01 -8.11
N ASN A 43 -1.94 13.28 -8.99
CA ASN A 43 -1.74 14.04 -10.23
C ASN A 43 -0.57 13.52 -11.09
N GLY A 44 -0.45 12.19 -11.21
CA GLY A 44 0.61 11.54 -11.98
C GLY A 44 2.02 11.60 -11.37
N ARG A 45 2.15 12.02 -10.09
CA ARG A 45 3.44 12.23 -9.41
C ARG A 45 3.51 11.54 -8.05
N LEU A 46 4.64 10.88 -7.79
CA LEU A 46 4.98 10.42 -6.46
C LEU A 46 5.01 11.59 -5.47
N GLN A 47 4.36 11.40 -4.33
CA GLN A 47 4.39 12.30 -3.21
C GLN A 47 5.47 11.78 -2.25
N TRP A 48 6.69 12.30 -2.39
CA TRP A 48 7.89 11.75 -1.75
C TRP A 48 7.77 11.61 -0.24
N SER A 49 7.24 12.62 0.46
CA SER A 49 7.05 12.57 1.91
C SER A 49 6.15 11.40 2.33
N GLY A 50 5.00 11.21 1.67
CA GLY A 50 4.10 10.10 1.95
C GLY A 50 4.70 8.75 1.55
N TYR A 51 5.33 8.70 0.38
CA TYR A 51 6.01 7.51 -0.14
C TYR A 51 7.11 6.99 0.81
N GLU A 52 7.95 7.88 1.34
CA GLU A 52 9.01 7.53 2.29
C GLU A 52 8.44 7.00 3.61
N ARG A 53 7.38 7.62 4.14
CA ARG A 53 6.72 7.14 5.36
C ARG A 53 6.09 5.76 5.17
N ILE A 54 5.54 5.51 3.98
CA ILE A 54 5.00 4.20 3.60
C ILE A 54 6.12 3.16 3.45
N CYS A 55 7.23 3.50 2.80
CA CYS A 55 8.40 2.61 2.74
C CYS A 55 8.94 2.32 4.14
N ARG A 56 8.91 3.30 5.05
CA ARG A 56 9.33 3.13 6.43
C ARG A 56 8.42 2.19 7.21
N ILE A 57 7.09 2.24 7.05
CA ILE A 57 6.20 1.29 7.76
C ILE A 57 6.35 -0.14 7.21
N LEU A 58 6.67 -0.27 5.92
CA LEU A 58 6.89 -1.54 5.22
C LEU A 58 8.33 -2.06 5.34
N ARG A 59 9.18 -1.44 6.16
CA ARG A 59 10.56 -1.87 6.39
C ARG A 59 10.64 -3.28 6.98
N ASP A 60 11.84 -3.83 6.95
CA ASP A 60 12.19 -4.92 7.85
C ASP A 60 12.31 -4.36 9.28
N VAL A 61 11.41 -4.77 10.18
CA VAL A 61 11.38 -4.28 11.57
C VAL A 61 12.50 -4.89 12.43
N HIS A 62 13.06 -6.04 12.04
CA HIS A 62 14.13 -6.71 12.76
C HIS A 62 15.47 -6.02 12.54
N THR A 63 15.74 -5.59 11.30
CA THR A 63 16.97 -4.85 10.96
C THR A 63 16.78 -3.34 10.97
N GLY A 64 15.54 -2.87 10.94
CA GLY A 64 15.20 -1.46 10.78
C GLY A 64 15.37 -0.94 9.35
N THR A 65 15.75 -1.81 8.40
CA THR A 65 16.08 -1.45 7.02
C THR A 65 14.83 -1.18 6.21
N ALA A 66 14.70 0.07 5.75
CA ALA A 66 13.70 0.44 4.76
C ALA A 66 14.33 0.46 3.36
N VAL A 67 13.58 0.03 2.36
CA VAL A 67 13.94 0.12 0.94
C VAL A 67 12.86 0.84 0.17
N GLN A 68 13.15 1.21 -1.07
CA GLN A 68 12.12 1.68 -1.98
C GLN A 68 11.15 0.52 -2.29
N MET A 69 9.91 0.65 -1.83
CA MET A 69 8.86 -0.29 -2.20
C MET A 69 8.45 -0.01 -3.64
N THR A 70 8.19 -1.07 -4.41
CA THR A 70 7.77 -0.92 -5.80
C THR A 70 6.45 -0.17 -5.89
N HIS A 71 6.32 0.70 -6.89
CA HIS A 71 5.07 1.45 -7.11
C HIS A 71 3.89 0.51 -7.36
N THR A 72 4.12 -0.60 -8.07
CA THR A 72 3.14 -1.67 -8.29
C THR A 72 2.59 -2.26 -6.99
N LEU A 73 3.44 -2.56 -6.01
CA LEU A 73 2.98 -3.05 -4.71
C LEU A 73 2.05 -2.03 -4.03
N LEU A 74 2.45 -0.76 -4.01
CA LEU A 74 1.64 0.28 -3.37
C LEU A 74 0.28 0.47 -4.07
N ASP A 75 0.24 0.37 -5.40
CA ASP A 75 -1.01 0.38 -6.16
C ASP A 75 -1.90 -0.83 -5.82
N ILE A 76 -1.33 -2.04 -5.68
CA ILE A 76 -2.07 -3.23 -5.26
C ILE A 76 -2.69 -3.01 -3.86
N LEU A 77 -1.90 -2.54 -2.89
CA LEU A 77 -2.38 -2.24 -1.53
C LEU A 77 -3.48 -1.17 -1.55
N CYS A 78 -3.34 -0.15 -2.39
CA CYS A 78 -4.33 0.91 -2.54
C CYS A 78 -5.64 0.34 -3.13
N GLY A 79 -5.53 -0.55 -4.12
CA GLY A 79 -6.67 -1.27 -4.69
C GLY A 79 -7.39 -2.13 -3.66
N ILE A 80 -6.65 -2.85 -2.80
CA ILE A 80 -7.21 -3.63 -1.68
C ILE A 80 -8.02 -2.73 -0.74
N GLN A 81 -7.46 -1.59 -0.29
CA GLN A 81 -8.21 -0.65 0.56
C GLN A 81 -9.41 -0.03 -0.16
N GLY A 82 -9.28 0.26 -1.45
CA GLY A 82 -10.39 0.75 -2.28
C GLY A 82 -11.55 -0.24 -2.33
N TRP A 83 -11.24 -1.53 -2.55
CA TRP A 83 -12.23 -2.60 -2.51
C TRP A 83 -12.93 -2.68 -1.15
N PHE A 84 -12.17 -2.68 -0.05
CA PHE A 84 -12.76 -2.70 1.30
C PHE A 84 -13.65 -1.48 1.56
N SER A 85 -13.22 -0.30 1.14
CA SER A 85 -13.98 0.94 1.27
C SER A 85 -15.30 0.88 0.48
N MET A 86 -15.32 0.26 -0.70
CA MET A 86 -16.55 0.06 -1.48
C MET A 86 -17.54 -0.87 -0.78
N HIS A 87 -17.06 -1.76 0.09
CA HIS A 87 -17.85 -2.65 0.92
C HIS A 87 -18.09 -2.12 2.34
N GLY A 88 -17.84 -0.82 2.58
CA GLY A 88 -18.11 -0.16 3.87
C GLY A 88 -17.09 -0.48 4.97
N ILE A 89 -15.97 -1.11 4.64
CA ILE A 89 -14.89 -1.42 5.57
C ILE A 89 -13.84 -0.31 5.48
N HIS A 90 -13.78 0.52 6.52
CA HIS A 90 -12.87 1.65 6.63
C HIS A 90 -11.88 1.44 7.78
N LEU A 91 -11.06 0.41 7.66
CA LEU A 91 -10.04 0.02 8.65
C LEU A 91 -8.64 0.10 8.01
N PRO A 92 -7.59 0.30 8.82
CA PRO A 92 -6.23 0.22 8.32
C PRO A 92 -5.90 -1.20 7.88
N ILE A 93 -5.03 -1.33 6.89
CA ILE A 93 -4.33 -2.59 6.64
C ILE A 93 -3.37 -2.83 7.80
N ILE A 94 -3.44 -4.01 8.40
CA ILE A 94 -2.44 -4.45 9.37
C ILE A 94 -1.35 -5.20 8.63
N VAL A 95 -0.16 -4.61 8.59
CA VAL A 95 1.01 -5.20 7.94
C VAL A 95 1.69 -6.15 8.92
N THR A 96 1.94 -7.39 8.49
CA THR A 96 2.71 -8.39 9.26
C THR A 96 4.11 -8.58 8.70
N SER A 97 4.33 -8.34 7.40
CA SER A 97 5.67 -8.34 6.80
C SER A 97 5.70 -7.45 5.54
N GLY A 98 6.81 -6.73 5.31
CA GLY A 98 7.00 -5.88 4.14
C GLY A 98 8.29 -6.26 3.43
N TYR A 99 9.24 -5.34 3.26
CA TYR A 99 10.60 -5.73 2.94
C TYR A 99 11.17 -6.68 4.01
N ARG A 100 11.93 -7.67 3.57
CA ARG A 100 12.70 -8.57 4.44
C ARG A 100 14.15 -8.52 3.99
N SER A 101 15.08 -8.31 4.92
CA SER A 101 16.49 -8.59 4.71
C SER A 101 16.70 -10.10 4.50
N GLU A 102 17.80 -10.52 3.88
CA GLU A 102 18.06 -11.93 3.55
C GLU A 102 17.85 -12.85 4.75
N LYS A 103 18.47 -12.52 5.88
CA LYS A 103 18.34 -13.30 7.13
C LYS A 103 16.89 -13.39 7.62
N THR A 104 16.17 -12.28 7.65
CA THR A 104 14.75 -12.24 8.05
C THR A 104 13.87 -13.05 7.09
N ASN A 105 14.17 -13.04 5.79
CA ASN A 105 13.46 -13.84 4.81
C ASN A 105 13.71 -15.33 5.02
N GLU A 106 14.96 -15.74 5.24
CA GLU A 106 15.32 -17.13 5.57
C GLU A 106 14.65 -17.61 6.86
N ASP A 107 14.68 -16.80 7.92
CA ASP A 107 14.09 -17.13 9.23
C ASP A 107 12.56 -17.29 9.14
N ALA A 108 11.92 -16.59 8.19
CA ALA A 108 10.51 -16.71 7.87
C ALA A 108 10.19 -17.80 6.83
N GLY A 109 11.16 -18.66 6.47
CA GLY A 109 10.98 -19.76 5.50
C GLY A 109 10.86 -19.31 4.04
N GLY A 110 11.30 -18.08 3.73
CA GLY A 110 11.26 -17.52 2.39
C GLY A 110 12.25 -18.16 1.43
N VAL A 111 11.94 -18.09 0.13
CA VAL A 111 12.82 -18.57 -0.95
C VAL A 111 13.77 -17.47 -1.43
N ARG A 112 14.83 -17.87 -2.16
CA ARG A 112 15.89 -16.96 -2.66
C ARG A 112 15.38 -15.85 -3.59
N ASP A 113 14.32 -16.10 -4.35
CA ASP A 113 13.73 -15.10 -5.28
C ASP A 113 12.43 -14.49 -4.72
N SER A 114 12.33 -14.42 -3.39
CA SER A 114 11.18 -13.84 -2.71
C SER A 114 11.01 -12.36 -3.06
N ALA A 115 9.79 -11.96 -3.42
CA ALA A 115 9.47 -10.57 -3.72
C ALA A 115 9.67 -9.64 -2.49
N HIS A 116 9.67 -10.18 -1.26
CA HIS A 116 9.99 -9.41 -0.05
C HIS A 116 11.42 -8.86 -0.07
N LEU A 117 12.37 -9.57 -0.69
CA LEU A 117 13.79 -9.14 -0.78
C LEU A 117 13.98 -7.92 -1.68
N ARG A 118 12.98 -7.58 -2.50
CA ARG A 118 13.04 -6.50 -3.51
C ARG A 118 11.94 -5.45 -3.36
N GLY A 119 11.32 -5.37 -2.17
CA GLY A 119 10.26 -4.40 -1.87
C GLY A 119 8.99 -4.58 -2.72
N GLY A 120 8.75 -5.81 -3.20
CA GLY A 120 7.65 -6.15 -4.10
C GLY A 120 6.52 -6.95 -3.45
N ALA A 121 6.59 -7.24 -2.15
CA ALA A 121 5.58 -8.00 -1.43
C ALA A 121 5.26 -7.39 -0.06
N CYS A 122 4.06 -7.72 0.42
CA CYS A 122 3.53 -7.33 1.71
C CYS A 122 2.61 -8.46 2.21
N ASP A 123 2.88 -8.95 3.41
CA ASP A 123 1.93 -9.80 4.13
C ASP A 123 1.09 -8.92 5.03
N LEU A 124 -0.22 -9.19 5.05
CA LEU A 124 -1.19 -8.32 5.69
C LEU A 124 -2.46 -9.05 6.10
N TYR A 125 -3.25 -8.38 6.95
CA TYR A 125 -4.67 -8.67 7.17
C TYR A 125 -5.45 -7.38 7.39
N VAL A 126 -6.78 -7.46 7.38
CA VAL A 126 -7.68 -6.39 7.81
C VAL A 126 -8.55 -6.94 8.93
N GLU A 127 -8.66 -6.19 10.03
CA GLU A 127 -9.47 -6.63 11.17
C GLU A 127 -10.91 -6.92 10.75
N GLY A 128 -11.45 -8.06 11.20
CA GLY A 128 -12.81 -8.49 10.88
C GLY A 128 -12.98 -9.12 9.48
N VAL A 129 -11.93 -9.19 8.66
CA VAL A 129 -11.94 -9.90 7.38
C VAL A 129 -11.33 -11.30 7.56
N PRO A 130 -12.09 -12.39 7.37
CA PRO A 130 -11.57 -13.75 7.48
C PRO A 130 -10.47 -14.03 6.44
N VAL A 131 -9.51 -14.88 6.81
CA VAL A 131 -8.36 -15.28 5.97
C VAL A 131 -8.36 -16.78 5.63
N GLU A 132 -9.49 -17.45 5.87
CA GLU A 132 -9.72 -18.89 5.67
C GLU A 132 -10.72 -19.15 4.53
#